data_AF-A0A3D0NW59-F1
#
_entry.id   AF-A0A3D0NW59-F1
#
_cell.length_a   1.000
_cell.length_b   1.000
_cell.length_c   1.000
_cell.angle_alpha   90.00
_cell.angle_beta   90.00
_cell.angle_gamma   90.00
#
_symmetry.space_group_name_H-M   'P 1'
#
loop_
_entity.id
_entity.type
_entity.pdbx_description
1 polymer ?
#
loop_
_entity_poly.entity_id
_entity_poly.type
_entity_poly.pdbx_seq_one_letter_code
_entity_poly.pdbx_strand_id
1 'polypeptide(L)'
;MAAAAFIADRMPQSDDRSEAISAVVPRFLARGEVDLAAGLADTVDDPHVRDRLLIAVAAKCAELDDDEYAMQLAEAIEEYGLQSQAREAIALIKAAKGDLGRAREIAAEVLHPDEVLAGIAIKQAESGDEDAATETLATIDYPSSSAAALMAMAAMRLAKDDHLKAAEYLESAASLGLEIEHEEERIRMLTDIGSAFIDAKRGDKAIETFERARVFAEELDN
;
A
#
# COMPACT_ATOMS: atom_id res chain seq x y z
N MET A 1 -5.57 18.83 24.80
CA MET A 1 -4.96 19.12 23.49
C MET A 1 -5.54 20.36 22.80
N ALA A 2 -6.71 20.87 23.23
CA ALA A 2 -7.21 22.18 22.80
C ALA A 2 -6.17 23.32 22.92
N ALA A 3 -5.31 23.30 23.95
CA ALA A 3 -4.24 24.28 24.10
C ALA A 3 -3.15 24.21 23.01
N ALA A 4 -2.85 23.03 22.46
CA ALA A 4 -1.82 22.88 21.42
C ALA A 4 -2.32 23.36 20.06
N ALA A 5 -3.56 23.00 19.68
CA ALA A 5 -4.22 23.57 18.50
C ALA A 5 -4.38 25.09 18.61
N PHE A 6 -4.76 25.59 19.79
CA PHE A 6 -4.90 27.02 20.05
C PHE A 6 -3.58 27.79 19.97
N ILE A 7 -2.46 27.18 20.36
CA ILE A 7 -1.13 27.80 20.22
C ILE A 7 -0.69 27.80 18.76
N ALA A 8 -0.85 26.69 18.03
CA ALA A 8 -0.51 26.61 16.61
C ALA A 8 -1.34 27.62 15.78
N ASP A 9 -2.63 27.78 16.10
CA ASP A 9 -3.52 28.73 15.43
C ASP A 9 -3.09 30.21 15.62
N ARG A 10 -2.42 30.53 16.73
CA ARG A 10 -1.98 31.90 17.05
C ARG A 10 -0.53 32.21 16.74
N MET A 11 0.24 31.25 16.25
CA MET A 11 1.59 31.52 15.78
C MET A 11 1.53 32.38 14.51
N PRO A 12 2.43 33.36 14.33
CA PRO A 12 2.55 34.07 13.07
C PRO A 12 2.75 33.08 11.92
N GLN A 13 2.15 33.35 10.77
CA GLN A 13 2.34 32.55 9.56
C GLN A 13 3.83 32.48 9.24
N SER A 14 4.39 31.28 9.39
CA SER A 14 5.82 30.98 9.31
C SER A 14 6.02 29.48 9.14
N ASP A 15 7.18 29.09 8.64
CA ASP A 15 7.56 27.67 8.49
C ASP A 15 7.46 26.91 9.83
N ASP A 16 7.79 27.58 10.94
CA ASP A 16 7.65 27.05 12.32
C ASP A 16 6.21 26.63 12.66
N ARG A 17 5.20 27.32 12.11
CA ARG A 17 3.78 27.00 12.31
C ARG A 17 3.40 25.74 11.54
N SER A 18 3.83 25.61 10.29
CA SER A 18 3.60 24.42 9.45
C SER A 18 4.23 23.17 10.06
N GLU A 19 5.44 23.29 10.60
CA GLU A 19 6.10 22.20 11.33
C GLU A 19 5.33 21.83 12.61
N ALA A 20 4.88 22.82 13.38
CA ALA A 20 4.08 22.57 14.57
C ALA A 20 2.75 21.87 14.26
N ILE A 21 2.06 22.29 13.20
CA ILE A 21 0.81 21.66 12.72
C ILE A 21 1.08 20.21 12.31
N SER A 22 2.13 19.99 11.51
CA SER A 22 2.53 18.65 11.06
C SER A 22 2.85 17.71 12.22
N ALA A 23 3.38 18.23 13.32
CA ALA A 23 3.67 17.46 14.52
C ALA A 23 2.43 17.13 15.38
N VAL A 24 1.36 17.95 15.31
CA VAL A 24 0.15 17.76 16.14
C VAL A 24 -0.97 17.02 15.41
N VAL A 25 -1.12 17.15 14.09
CA VAL A 25 -2.17 16.49 13.31
C VAL A 25 -2.21 14.98 13.58
N PRO A 26 -1.10 14.22 13.53
CA PRO A 26 -1.13 12.78 13.83
C PRO A 26 -1.67 12.44 15.23
N ARG A 27 -1.51 13.34 16.21
CA ARG A 27 -2.02 13.14 17.58
C ARG A 27 -3.54 13.34 17.67
N PHE A 28 -4.10 14.22 16.85
CA PHE A 28 -5.56 14.37 16.70
C PHE A 28 -6.15 13.15 15.99
N LEU A 29 -5.52 12.71 14.90
CA LEU A 29 -5.93 11.51 14.16
C LEU A 29 -5.91 10.25 15.03
N ALA A 30 -4.90 10.09 15.89
CA ALA A 30 -4.83 8.96 16.84
C ALA A 30 -6.01 8.91 17.83
N ARG A 31 -6.75 10.02 18.00
CA ARG A 31 -7.95 10.12 18.85
C ARG A 31 -9.26 10.11 18.07
N GLY A 32 -9.18 10.02 16.74
CA GLY A 32 -10.34 10.15 15.85
C GLY A 32 -10.87 11.58 15.74
N GLU A 33 -10.11 12.59 16.17
CA GLU A 33 -10.48 14.01 16.07
C GLU A 33 -10.21 14.53 14.63
N VAL A 34 -10.91 13.96 13.64
CA VAL A 34 -10.67 14.21 12.21
C VAL A 34 -11.00 15.63 11.76
N ASP A 35 -12.10 16.22 12.24
CA ASP A 35 -12.49 17.59 11.88
C ASP A 35 -11.45 18.62 12.34
N LEU A 36 -10.90 18.43 13.54
CA LEU A 36 -9.86 19.30 14.07
C LEU A 36 -8.54 19.12 13.31
N ALA A 37 -8.23 17.89 12.90
CA ALA A 37 -7.05 17.61 12.08
C ALA A 37 -7.16 18.26 10.69
N ALA A 38 -8.32 18.13 10.02
CA ALA A 38 -8.58 18.76 8.74
C ALA A 38 -8.51 20.29 8.85
N GLY A 39 -9.21 20.86 9.84
CA GLY A 39 -9.19 22.31 10.05
C GLY A 39 -7.80 22.87 10.35
N LEU A 40 -6.93 22.11 11.02
CA LEU A 40 -5.52 22.50 11.20
C LEU A 40 -4.73 22.39 9.90
N ALA A 41 -4.91 21.31 9.15
CA ALA A 41 -4.27 21.11 7.85
C ALA A 41 -4.60 22.27 6.89
N ASP A 42 -5.86 22.68 6.80
CA ASP A 42 -6.33 23.77 5.95
C ASP A 42 -5.69 25.14 6.27
N THR A 43 -5.13 25.29 7.46
CA THR A 43 -4.43 26.53 7.84
C THR A 43 -2.95 26.54 7.44
N VAL A 44 -2.43 25.46 6.85
CA VAL A 44 -1.05 25.38 6.37
C VAL A 44 -0.95 26.06 5.00
N ASP A 45 -0.04 27.04 4.90
CA ASP A 45 0.15 27.83 3.67
C ASP A 45 0.88 27.06 2.56
N ASP A 46 1.80 26.15 2.92
CA ASP A 46 2.49 25.30 1.96
C ASP A 46 1.52 24.22 1.44
N PRO A 47 1.13 24.24 0.15
CA PRO A 47 0.13 23.32 -0.39
C PRO A 47 0.57 21.86 -0.32
N HIS A 48 1.87 21.59 -0.46
CA HIS A 48 2.39 20.23 -0.42
C HIS A 48 2.31 19.65 0.99
N VAL A 49 2.63 20.45 2.01
CA VAL A 49 2.48 20.06 3.42
C VAL A 49 1.01 19.91 3.77
N ARG A 50 0.16 20.88 3.39
CA ARG A 50 -1.30 20.82 3.57
C ARG A 50 -1.88 19.53 3.00
N ASP A 51 -1.63 19.25 1.72
CA ASP A 51 -2.21 18.13 1.01
C ASP A 51 -1.73 16.79 1.59
N ARG A 52 -0.46 16.70 2.03
CA ARG A 52 0.02 15.52 2.79
C ARG A 52 -0.72 15.30 4.10
N LEU A 53 -1.07 16.36 4.81
CA LEU A 53 -1.89 16.24 6.02
C LEU A 53 -3.31 15.82 5.66
N LEU A 54 -3.90 16.37 4.60
CA LEU A 54 -5.22 15.96 4.12
C LEU A 54 -5.28 14.49 3.71
N ILE A 55 -4.23 13.94 3.06
CA ILE A 55 -4.11 12.48 2.80
C ILE A 55 -4.23 11.70 4.11
N ALA A 56 -3.49 12.10 5.15
CA ALA A 56 -3.53 11.43 6.44
C ALA A 56 -4.91 11.53 7.13
N VAL A 57 -5.58 12.68 7.00
CA VAL A 57 -6.94 12.85 7.53
C VAL A 57 -7.94 11.98 6.75
N ALA A 58 -7.89 11.98 5.43
CA ALA A 58 -8.75 11.19 4.57
C ALA A 58 -8.62 9.68 4.86
N ALA A 59 -7.38 9.19 5.01
CA ALA A 59 -7.11 7.83 5.44
C ALA A 59 -7.76 7.53 6.81
N LYS A 60 -7.62 8.45 7.79
CA LYS A 60 -8.26 8.27 9.10
C LYS A 60 -9.78 8.25 9.03
N CYS A 61 -10.40 9.07 8.19
CA CYS A 61 -11.84 9.05 7.95
C CYS A 61 -12.29 7.68 7.40
N ALA A 62 -11.55 7.13 6.42
CA ALA A 62 -11.82 5.80 5.88
C ALA A 62 -11.70 4.68 6.94
N GLU A 63 -10.73 4.78 7.86
CA GLU A 63 -10.61 3.84 8.99
C GLU A 63 -11.86 3.88 9.89
N LEU A 64 -12.46 5.06 10.07
CA LEU A 64 -13.65 5.31 10.87
C LEU A 64 -14.97 5.07 10.11
N ASP A 65 -14.91 4.59 8.86
CA ASP A 65 -16.05 4.41 7.94
C ASP A 65 -16.78 5.72 7.56
N ASP A 66 -16.09 6.86 7.65
CA ASP A 66 -16.58 8.14 7.12
C ASP A 66 -16.09 8.35 5.68
N ASP A 67 -16.65 7.56 4.77
CA ASP A 67 -16.18 7.45 3.38
C ASP A 67 -16.51 8.68 2.55
N GLU A 68 -17.65 9.30 2.83
CA GLU A 68 -18.06 10.53 2.18
C GLU A 68 -17.06 11.65 2.50
N TYR A 69 -16.70 11.81 3.77
CA TYR A 69 -15.74 12.83 4.15
C TYR A 69 -14.31 12.49 3.68
N ALA A 70 -13.91 11.22 3.73
CA ALA A 70 -12.62 10.78 3.20
C ALA A 70 -12.46 11.15 1.72
N MET A 71 -13.48 10.91 0.90
CA MET A 71 -13.44 11.24 -0.53
C MET A 71 -13.48 12.75 -0.78
N GLN A 72 -14.26 13.52 -0.01
CA GLN A 72 -14.26 14.99 -0.11
C GLN A 72 -12.87 15.57 0.18
N LEU A 73 -12.16 15.06 1.19
CA LEU A 73 -10.80 15.47 1.50
C LEU A 73 -9.81 15.09 0.38
N ALA A 74 -9.96 13.90 -0.21
CA ALA A 74 -9.17 13.51 -1.37
C ALA A 74 -9.43 14.41 -2.59
N GLU A 75 -10.69 14.77 -2.85
CA GLU A 75 -11.09 15.67 -3.94
C GLU A 75 -10.59 17.11 -3.75
N ALA A 76 -10.42 17.56 -2.51
CA ALA A 76 -9.89 18.88 -2.18
C ALA A 76 -8.39 19.04 -2.49
N ILE A 77 -7.66 17.93 -2.64
CA ILE A 77 -6.24 17.95 -3.01
C ILE A 77 -6.09 18.32 -4.49
N GLU A 78 -5.32 19.39 -4.75
CA GLU A 78 -5.19 19.97 -6.08
C GLU A 78 -4.22 19.20 -6.97
N GLU A 79 -3.10 18.75 -6.41
CA GLU A 79 -2.11 17.99 -7.18
C GLU A 79 -2.64 16.58 -7.46
N TYR A 80 -2.85 16.28 -8.75
CA TYR A 80 -3.41 15.01 -9.20
C TYR A 80 -2.67 13.78 -8.66
N GLY A 81 -1.34 13.84 -8.52
CA GLY A 81 -0.53 12.76 -7.94
C GLY A 81 -0.84 12.52 -6.46
N LEU A 82 -0.95 13.59 -5.67
CA LEU A 82 -1.31 13.51 -4.24
C LEU A 82 -2.78 13.12 -4.04
N GLN A 83 -3.67 13.59 -4.92
CA GLN A 83 -5.08 13.17 -4.93
C GLN A 83 -5.19 11.66 -5.20
N SER A 84 -4.43 11.14 -6.17
CA SER A 84 -4.36 9.70 -6.43
C SER A 84 -3.84 8.92 -5.22
N GLN A 85 -2.81 9.43 -4.52
CA GLN A 85 -2.32 8.82 -3.28
C GLN A 85 -3.37 8.81 -2.16
N ALA A 86 -4.19 9.87 -2.04
CA ALA A 86 -5.30 9.91 -1.10
C ALA A 86 -6.33 8.80 -1.40
N ARG A 87 -6.75 8.69 -2.66
CA ARG A 87 -7.68 7.65 -3.12
C ARG A 87 -7.11 6.24 -2.89
N GLU A 88 -5.84 6.02 -3.21
CA GLU A 88 -5.14 4.76 -2.95
C GLU A 88 -5.17 4.38 -1.47
N ALA A 89 -4.82 5.32 -0.58
CA ALA A 89 -4.84 5.07 0.87
C ALA A 89 -6.24 4.69 1.37
N ILE A 90 -7.29 5.40 0.92
CA ILE A 90 -8.69 5.09 1.26
C ILE A 90 -9.05 3.69 0.76
N ALA A 91 -8.72 3.37 -0.49
CA ALA A 91 -9.07 2.09 -1.11
C ALA A 91 -8.37 0.90 -0.43
N LEU A 92 -7.10 1.04 -0.06
CA LEU A 92 -6.36 0.03 0.72
C LEU A 92 -7.01 -0.24 2.08
N ILE A 93 -7.46 0.81 2.77
CA ILE A 93 -8.17 0.66 4.05
C ILE A 93 -9.50 -0.09 3.84
N LYS A 94 -10.24 0.21 2.77
CA LYS A 94 -11.47 -0.50 2.43
C LYS A 94 -11.21 -1.97 2.11
N ALA A 95 -10.16 -2.27 1.34
CA ALA A 95 -9.74 -3.63 1.07
C ALA A 95 -9.38 -4.38 2.35
N ALA A 96 -8.58 -3.77 3.24
CA ALA A 96 -8.19 -4.38 4.51
C ALA A 96 -9.39 -4.72 5.42
N LYS A 97 -10.43 -3.86 5.41
CA LYS A 97 -11.69 -4.06 6.13
C LYS A 97 -12.64 -5.05 5.46
N GLY A 98 -12.30 -5.53 4.26
CA GLY A 98 -13.10 -6.49 3.48
C GLY A 98 -14.18 -5.86 2.60
N ASP A 99 -14.25 -4.53 2.51
CA ASP A 99 -15.12 -3.83 1.57
C ASP A 99 -14.47 -3.78 0.17
N LEU A 100 -14.40 -4.95 -0.46
CA LEU A 100 -13.72 -5.13 -1.74
C LEU A 100 -14.44 -4.43 -2.90
N GLY A 101 -15.76 -4.26 -2.78
CA GLY A 101 -16.57 -3.55 -3.76
C GLY A 101 -16.19 -2.07 -3.80
N ARG A 102 -16.18 -1.43 -2.63
CA ARG A 102 -15.79 -0.02 -2.53
C ARG A 102 -14.31 0.20 -2.86
N ALA A 103 -13.43 -0.69 -2.39
CA ALA A 103 -12.01 -0.61 -2.72
C ALA A 103 -11.78 -0.64 -4.24
N ARG A 104 -12.48 -1.51 -4.97
CA ARG A 104 -12.37 -1.62 -6.43
C ARG A 104 -12.95 -0.42 -7.16
N GLU A 105 -14.04 0.15 -6.67
CA GLU A 105 -14.62 1.39 -7.22
C GLU A 105 -13.62 2.54 -7.12
N ILE A 106 -13.02 2.73 -5.95
CA ILE A 106 -12.02 3.80 -5.75
C ILE A 106 -10.75 3.52 -6.56
N ALA A 107 -10.31 2.26 -6.65
CA ALA A 107 -9.15 1.86 -7.46
C ALA A 107 -9.29 2.30 -8.93
N ALA A 108 -10.51 2.29 -9.48
CA ALA A 108 -10.76 2.72 -10.87
C ALA A 108 -10.46 4.23 -11.10
N GLU A 109 -10.32 5.01 -10.04
CA GLU A 109 -10.00 6.45 -10.07
C GLU A 109 -8.54 6.75 -9.64
N VAL A 110 -7.77 5.73 -9.31
CA VAL A 110 -6.34 5.83 -8.93
C VAL A 110 -5.49 5.71 -10.19
N LEU A 111 -4.45 6.54 -10.30
CA LEU A 111 -3.55 6.58 -11.46
C LEU A 111 -2.78 5.25 -11.66
N HIS A 112 -2.33 4.66 -10.55
CA HIS A 112 -1.63 3.37 -10.50
C HIS A 112 -2.33 2.48 -9.47
N PRO A 113 -3.35 1.69 -9.86
CA PRO A 113 -4.19 0.96 -8.92
C PRO A 113 -3.58 -0.37 -8.44
N ASP A 114 -2.39 -0.72 -8.91
CA ASP A 114 -1.74 -2.04 -8.73
C ASP A 114 -1.63 -2.45 -7.26
N GLU A 115 -1.26 -1.53 -6.37
CA GLU A 115 -1.16 -1.79 -4.93
C GLU A 115 -2.54 -2.03 -4.29
N VAL A 116 -3.56 -1.28 -4.73
CA VAL A 116 -4.94 -1.51 -4.27
C VAL A 116 -5.46 -2.86 -4.73
N LEU A 117 -5.23 -3.21 -6.00
CA LEU A 117 -5.62 -4.49 -6.58
C LEU A 117 -4.88 -5.66 -5.91
N ALA A 118 -3.59 -5.50 -5.61
CA ALA A 118 -2.81 -6.43 -4.80
C ALA A 118 -3.43 -6.63 -3.41
N GLY A 119 -3.77 -5.54 -2.72
CA GLY A 119 -4.45 -5.58 -1.42
C GLY A 119 -5.81 -6.29 -1.48
N ILE A 120 -6.59 -6.06 -2.54
CA ILE A 120 -7.86 -6.76 -2.79
C ILE A 120 -7.62 -8.27 -2.98
N ALA A 121 -6.65 -8.66 -3.83
CA ALA A 121 -6.33 -10.06 -4.09
C ALA A 121 -5.88 -10.80 -2.82
N ILE A 122 -5.03 -10.15 -2.02
CA ILE A 122 -4.60 -10.68 -0.70
C ILE A 122 -5.83 -10.92 0.19
N LYS A 123 -6.75 -9.95 0.26
CA LYS A 123 -7.95 -10.09 1.10
C LYS A 123 -8.91 -11.17 0.60
N GLN A 124 -9.07 -11.33 -0.72
CA GLN A 124 -9.84 -12.42 -1.33
C GLN A 124 -9.24 -13.79 -0.99
N ALA A 125 -7.92 -13.91 -1.08
CA ALA A 125 -7.23 -15.14 -0.70
C ALA A 125 -7.34 -15.43 0.81
N GLU A 126 -7.32 -14.41 1.66
CA GLU A 126 -7.51 -14.53 3.11
C GLU A 126 -8.91 -15.08 3.45
N SER A 127 -9.95 -14.61 2.75
CA SER A 127 -11.33 -15.08 2.89
C SER A 127 -11.60 -16.45 2.26
N GLY A 128 -10.62 -16.99 1.52
CA GLY A 128 -10.70 -18.30 0.85
C GLY A 128 -11.24 -18.26 -0.58
N ASP A 129 -11.45 -17.07 -1.14
CA ASP A 129 -11.87 -16.87 -2.54
C ASP A 129 -10.64 -16.80 -3.45
N GLU A 130 -10.01 -17.96 -3.68
CA GLU A 130 -8.77 -18.06 -4.46
C GLU A 130 -8.96 -17.74 -5.95
N ASP A 131 -10.13 -18.07 -6.50
CA ASP A 131 -10.45 -17.81 -7.91
C ASP A 131 -10.52 -16.28 -8.14
N ALA A 132 -11.25 -15.55 -7.29
CA ALA A 132 -11.34 -14.11 -7.41
C ALA A 132 -9.99 -13.40 -7.14
N ALA A 133 -9.17 -13.94 -6.23
CA ALA A 133 -7.82 -13.44 -6.00
C ALA A 133 -6.96 -13.57 -7.26
N THR A 134 -7.02 -14.72 -7.93
CA THR A 134 -6.27 -14.99 -9.17
C THR A 134 -6.74 -14.09 -10.31
N GLU A 135 -8.05 -13.90 -10.46
CA GLU A 135 -8.63 -12.97 -11.44
C GLU A 135 -8.15 -11.54 -11.19
N THR A 136 -8.11 -11.09 -9.93
CA THR A 136 -7.65 -9.74 -9.59
C THR A 136 -6.16 -9.57 -9.84
N LEU A 137 -5.32 -10.55 -9.50
CA LEU A 137 -3.88 -10.53 -9.82
C LEU A 137 -3.63 -10.42 -11.33
N ALA A 138 -4.46 -11.06 -12.16
CA ALA A 138 -4.34 -11.00 -13.62
C ALA A 138 -4.69 -9.62 -14.21
N THR A 139 -5.27 -8.70 -13.41
CA THR A 139 -5.58 -7.33 -13.84
C THR A 139 -4.55 -6.29 -13.41
N ILE A 140 -3.52 -6.69 -12.67
CA ILE A 140 -2.42 -5.83 -12.25
C ILE A 140 -1.41 -5.73 -13.40
N ASP A 141 -1.05 -4.50 -13.75
CA ASP A 141 -0.17 -4.22 -14.90
C ASP A 141 1.30 -4.42 -14.54
N TYR A 142 1.71 -4.11 -13.30
CA TYR A 142 3.09 -4.24 -12.86
C TYR A 142 3.39 -5.64 -12.27
N PRO A 143 4.29 -6.43 -12.87
CA PRO A 143 4.62 -7.77 -12.39
C PRO A 143 5.16 -7.78 -10.95
N SER A 144 5.82 -6.70 -10.52
CA SER A 144 6.36 -6.59 -9.17
C SER A 144 5.26 -6.53 -8.10
N SER A 145 4.20 -5.76 -8.31
CA SER A 145 3.05 -5.69 -7.40
C SER A 145 2.31 -7.04 -7.34
N SER A 146 2.13 -7.72 -8.48
CA SER A 146 1.54 -9.07 -8.51
C SER A 146 2.40 -10.12 -7.80
N ALA A 147 3.72 -10.10 -8.02
CA ALA A 147 4.65 -11.01 -7.35
C ALA A 147 4.67 -10.78 -5.84
N ALA A 148 4.68 -9.51 -5.39
CA ALA A 148 4.61 -9.16 -3.98
C ALA A 148 3.30 -9.64 -3.33
N ALA A 149 2.16 -9.51 -4.01
CA ALA A 149 0.88 -10.01 -3.53
C ALA A 149 0.86 -11.54 -3.38
N LEU A 150 1.40 -12.26 -4.37
CA LEU A 150 1.55 -13.72 -4.30
C LEU A 150 2.48 -14.15 -3.15
N MET A 151 3.55 -13.41 -2.90
CA MET A 151 4.42 -13.65 -1.74
C MET A 151 3.68 -13.45 -0.41
N ALA A 152 2.86 -12.40 -0.29
CA ALA A 152 2.02 -12.19 0.89
C ALA A 152 1.00 -13.33 1.07
N MET A 153 0.39 -13.79 -0.03
CA MET A 153 -0.49 -14.96 -0.03
C MET A 153 0.22 -16.25 0.36
N ALA A 154 1.46 -16.46 -0.10
CA ALA A 154 2.29 -17.57 0.32
C ALA A 154 2.58 -17.52 1.83
N ALA A 155 2.95 -16.35 2.36
CA ALA A 155 3.18 -16.17 3.80
C ALA A 155 1.94 -16.50 4.64
N MET A 156 0.74 -16.13 4.19
CA MET A 156 -0.51 -16.51 4.85
C MET A 156 -0.74 -18.02 4.86
N ARG A 157 -0.34 -18.74 3.81
CA ARG A 157 -0.44 -20.21 3.75
C ARG A 157 0.60 -20.88 4.63
N LEU A 158 1.82 -20.35 4.69
CA LEU A 158 2.85 -20.82 5.62
C LEU A 158 2.42 -20.66 7.08
N ALA A 159 1.76 -19.55 7.44
CA ALA A 159 1.21 -19.36 8.78
C ALA A 159 0.11 -20.38 9.15
N LYS A 160 -0.48 -21.05 8.15
CA LYS A 160 -1.46 -22.13 8.30
C LYS A 160 -0.84 -23.53 8.09
N ASP A 161 0.49 -23.64 8.08
CA ASP A 161 1.28 -24.86 7.78
C ASP A 161 1.00 -25.48 6.39
N ASP A 162 0.40 -24.72 5.47
CA ASP A 162 0.10 -25.15 4.10
C ASP A 162 1.27 -24.84 3.16
N HIS A 163 2.34 -25.61 3.33
CA HIS A 163 3.58 -25.46 2.55
C HIS A 163 3.38 -25.74 1.05
N LEU A 164 2.44 -26.62 0.69
CA LEU A 164 2.18 -26.97 -0.71
C LEU A 164 1.56 -25.77 -1.43
N LYS A 165 0.53 -25.17 -0.84
CA LYS A 165 -0.11 -24.00 -1.45
C LYS A 165 0.79 -22.77 -1.44
N ALA A 166 1.58 -22.59 -0.37
CA ALA A 166 2.60 -21.55 -0.34
C ALA A 166 3.60 -21.70 -1.50
N ALA A 167 4.06 -22.92 -1.78
CA ALA A 167 4.95 -23.17 -2.89
C ALA A 167 4.31 -22.87 -4.26
N GLU A 168 3.03 -23.18 -4.46
CA GLU A 168 2.30 -22.82 -5.70
C GLU A 168 2.32 -21.31 -5.93
N TYR A 169 1.99 -20.50 -4.93
CA TYR A 169 2.03 -19.04 -5.05
C TYR A 169 3.44 -18.51 -5.29
N LEU A 170 4.45 -19.08 -4.66
CA LEU A 170 5.85 -18.70 -4.87
C LEU A 170 6.35 -19.08 -6.28
N GLU A 171 5.87 -20.18 -6.86
CA GLU A 171 6.19 -20.56 -8.24
C GLU A 171 5.58 -19.56 -9.24
N SER A 172 4.34 -19.12 -9.01
CA SER A 172 3.72 -18.03 -9.79
C SER A 172 4.46 -16.69 -9.60
N ALA A 173 4.84 -16.36 -8.36
CA ALA A 173 5.60 -15.14 -8.06
C ALA A 173 6.97 -15.16 -8.75
N ALA A 174 7.66 -16.32 -8.78
CA ALA A 174 8.94 -16.47 -9.44
C ALA A 174 8.83 -16.26 -10.96
N SER A 175 7.73 -16.71 -11.58
CA SER A 175 7.45 -16.46 -12.99
C SER A 175 7.33 -14.97 -13.28
N LEU A 176 6.48 -14.27 -12.51
CA LEU A 176 6.29 -12.81 -12.65
C LEU A 176 7.55 -12.02 -12.31
N GLY A 177 8.34 -12.50 -11.34
CA GLY A 177 9.63 -11.90 -10.99
C GLY A 177 10.59 -11.84 -12.18
N LEU A 178 10.52 -12.81 -13.11
CA LEU A 178 11.33 -12.78 -14.35
C LEU A 178 10.88 -11.72 -15.35
N GLU A 179 9.61 -11.31 -15.29
CA GLU A 179 9.01 -10.32 -16.17
C GLU A 179 9.28 -8.87 -15.71
N ILE A 180 9.84 -8.68 -14.50
CA ILE A 180 10.23 -7.37 -14.00
C ILE A 180 11.34 -6.78 -14.88
N GLU A 181 11.08 -5.59 -15.43
CA GLU A 181 11.99 -4.90 -16.35
C GLU A 181 13.22 -4.32 -15.63
N HIS A 182 13.03 -3.74 -14.44
CA HIS A 182 14.11 -3.18 -13.65
C HIS A 182 15.00 -4.28 -13.06
N GLU A 183 16.25 -4.36 -13.53
CA GLU A 183 17.17 -5.46 -13.23
C GLU A 183 17.44 -5.62 -11.73
N GLU A 184 17.71 -4.53 -11.02
CA GLU A 184 17.92 -4.55 -9.56
C GLU A 184 16.67 -5.02 -8.80
N GLU A 185 15.48 -4.61 -9.25
CA GLU A 185 14.21 -5.00 -8.66
C GLU A 185 13.91 -6.48 -8.91
N ARG A 186 14.16 -6.95 -10.14
CA ARG A 186 14.07 -8.37 -10.53
C ARG A 186 14.96 -9.24 -9.64
N ILE A 187 16.23 -8.87 -9.48
CA ILE A 187 17.19 -9.62 -8.65
C ILE A 187 16.71 -9.68 -7.19
N ARG A 188 16.25 -8.55 -6.65
CA ARG A 188 15.74 -8.46 -5.28
C ARG A 188 14.51 -9.34 -5.09
N MET A 189 13.52 -9.22 -5.99
CA MET A 189 12.30 -10.03 -5.96
C MET A 189 12.61 -11.53 -6.00
N LEU A 190 13.47 -11.98 -6.92
CA LEU A 190 13.87 -13.39 -7.00
C LEU A 190 14.61 -13.85 -5.73
N THR A 191 15.42 -13.00 -5.12
CA THR A 191 16.12 -13.32 -3.86
C THR A 191 15.12 -13.49 -2.70
N ASP A 192 14.12 -12.61 -2.61
CA ASP A 192 13.09 -12.67 -1.58
C ASP A 192 12.20 -13.91 -1.78
N ILE A 193 11.83 -14.23 -3.03
CA ILE A 193 11.08 -15.46 -3.37
C ILE A 193 11.89 -16.72 -3.04
N GLY A 194 13.18 -16.73 -3.36
CA GLY A 194 14.09 -17.84 -3.00
C GLY A 194 14.13 -18.09 -1.50
N SER A 195 14.14 -17.02 -0.71
CA SER A 195 14.09 -17.10 0.76
C SER A 195 12.75 -17.67 1.24
N ALA A 196 11.63 -17.20 0.67
CA ALA A 196 10.31 -17.73 1.00
C ALA A 196 10.13 -19.21 0.61
N PHE A 197 10.80 -19.70 -0.44
CA PHE A 197 10.80 -21.14 -0.77
C PHE A 197 11.50 -22.00 0.28
N ILE A 198 12.51 -21.46 0.99
CA ILE A 198 13.13 -22.15 2.14
C ILE A 198 12.08 -22.34 3.24
N ASP A 199 11.33 -21.30 3.56
CA ASP A 199 10.26 -21.35 4.56
C ASP A 199 9.14 -22.33 4.16
N ALA A 200 8.87 -22.44 2.85
CA ALA A 200 7.97 -23.44 2.26
C ALA A 200 8.55 -24.86 2.18
N LYS A 201 9.75 -25.11 2.72
CA LYS A 201 10.45 -26.42 2.68
C LYS A 201 10.71 -26.92 1.25
N ARG A 202 10.79 -26.01 0.28
CA ARG A 202 11.09 -26.27 -1.13
C ARG A 202 12.51 -25.82 -1.46
N GLY A 203 13.49 -26.50 -0.85
CA GLY A 203 14.91 -26.20 -1.07
C GLY A 203 15.36 -26.36 -2.52
N ASP A 204 14.70 -27.27 -3.27
CA ASP A 204 14.90 -27.43 -4.71
C ASP A 204 14.58 -26.14 -5.48
N LYS A 205 13.42 -25.54 -5.20
CA LYS A 205 12.99 -24.29 -5.83
C LYS A 205 13.74 -23.07 -5.32
N ALA A 206 14.09 -23.03 -4.03
CA ALA A 206 14.93 -21.97 -3.48
C ALA A 206 16.27 -21.88 -4.23
N ILE A 207 16.95 -23.01 -4.44
CA ILE A 207 18.22 -23.06 -5.18
C ILE A 207 18.02 -22.59 -6.62
N GLU A 208 17.00 -23.11 -7.32
CA GLU A 208 16.69 -22.71 -8.70
C GLU A 208 16.49 -21.19 -8.82
N THR A 209 15.73 -20.59 -7.89
CA THR A 209 15.43 -19.15 -7.90
C THR A 209 16.67 -18.32 -7.55
N PHE A 210 17.48 -18.72 -6.56
CA PHE A 210 18.73 -18.02 -6.24
C PHE A 210 19.76 -18.11 -7.37
N GLU A 211 19.83 -19.24 -8.07
CA GLU A 211 20.70 -19.36 -9.23
C GLU A 211 20.32 -18.39 -10.34
N ARG A 212 19.01 -18.21 -10.60
CA ARG A 212 18.52 -17.19 -11.54
C ARG A 212 18.88 -15.77 -11.08
N ALA A 213 18.64 -15.46 -9.81
CA ALA A 213 19.00 -14.14 -9.25
C ALA A 213 20.50 -13.85 -9.38
N ARG A 214 21.36 -14.86 -9.11
CA ARG A 214 22.81 -14.75 -9.29
C ARG A 214 23.20 -14.47 -10.73
N VAL A 215 22.63 -15.20 -11.69
CA VAL A 215 22.94 -15.00 -13.13
C VAL A 215 22.63 -13.56 -13.53
N PHE A 216 21.46 -13.03 -13.16
CA PHE A 216 21.13 -11.63 -13.46
C PHE A 216 22.06 -10.63 -12.77
N ALA A 217 22.49 -10.90 -11.54
CA ALA A 217 23.45 -10.04 -10.83
C ALA A 217 24.83 -10.04 -11.50
N GLU A 218 25.30 -11.19 -11.99
CA GLU A 218 26.55 -11.30 -12.75
C GLU A 218 26.47 -10.58 -14.10
N GLU A 219 25.29 -10.53 -14.73
CA GLU A 219 25.06 -9.79 -15.98
C GLU A 219 25.04 -8.27 -15.76
N LEU A 220 24.53 -7.78 -14.62
CA LEU A 220 24.47 -6.36 -14.26
C LEU A 220 25.86 -5.73 -14.04
N ASP A 221 26.81 -6.51 -13.49
CA ASP A 221 28.17 -6.06 -13.18
C ASP A 221 29.12 -6.03 -14.41
N ASN A 222 28.66 -6.44 -15.60
CA ASN A 222 29.43 -6.49 -16.85
C ASN A 222 29.06 -5.37 -17.84
#